data_AF-A0AAV8GBK2-F1
#
_entry.id   AF-A0AAV8GBK2-F1
#
_cell.length_a   1.000
_cell.length_b   1.000
_cell.length_c   1.000
_cell.angle_alpha   90.00
_cell.angle_beta   90.00
_cell.angle_gamma   90.00
#
_symmetry.space_group_name_H-M   'P 1'
#
loop_
_entity.id
_entity.type
_entity.pdbx_description
1 polymer ?
#
loop_
_entity_poly.entity_id
_entity_poly.type
_entity_poly.pdbx_seq_one_letter_code
_entity_poly.pdbx_strand_id
1 'polypeptide(L)'
;MEQLVLTSAKRKRGEHDTQVIYERLRREKAADYYTVLQSLVPTLFPKATRSKIVEETIRYIKHLEGKLEFLKQQQRVEPAQPIQLTQRNRTSTVDLAVSGNMTLFAMSFTSRPGLLCRVLQVFETHFADVLTATIVSASDISCITVTAWEVGASVDRIKRDLMAI
;
A
#
# COMPACT_ATOMS: atom_id res chain seq x y z
N MET A 1 -57.79 -6.54 46.24
CA MET A 1 -57.41 -6.35 44.82
C MET A 1 -56.33 -5.30 44.59
N GLU A 2 -56.09 -4.35 45.53
CA GLU A 2 -55.11 -3.26 45.34
C GLU A 2 -53.64 -3.71 45.29
N GLN A 3 -53.25 -4.76 46.03
CA GLN A 3 -51.86 -5.23 46.03
C GLN A 3 -51.42 -5.90 44.69
N LEU A 4 -52.36 -6.42 43.90
CA LEU A 4 -52.06 -7.02 42.59
C LEU A 4 -51.83 -5.97 41.50
N VAL A 5 -52.49 -4.82 41.61
CA VAL A 5 -52.36 -3.70 40.66
C VAL A 5 -51.02 -2.96 40.86
N LEU A 6 -50.59 -2.78 42.11
CA LEU A 6 -49.32 -2.14 42.46
C LEU A 6 -48.09 -2.95 41.98
N THR A 7 -48.15 -4.28 42.05
CA THR A 7 -47.06 -5.15 41.59
C THR A 7 -46.96 -5.23 40.07
N SER A 8 -48.10 -5.23 39.36
CA SER A 8 -48.13 -5.16 37.89
C SER A 8 -47.62 -3.83 37.34
N ALA A 9 -48.00 -2.71 37.98
CA ALA A 9 -47.50 -1.38 37.62
C ALA A 9 -45.99 -1.24 37.87
N LYS A 10 -45.47 -1.77 38.98
CA LYS A 10 -44.04 -1.76 39.30
C LYS A 10 -43.21 -2.60 38.32
N ARG A 11 -43.73 -3.75 37.87
CA ARG A 11 -43.09 -4.62 36.87
C ARG A 11 -43.05 -3.97 35.47
N LYS A 12 -44.15 -3.37 35.02
CA LYS A 12 -44.20 -2.63 33.74
C LYS A 12 -43.24 -1.43 33.72
N ARG A 13 -43.08 -0.75 34.85
CA ARG A 13 -42.12 0.36 34.99
C ARG A 13 -40.67 -0.11 34.88
N GLY A 14 -40.32 -1.21 35.54
CA GLY A 14 -38.98 -1.81 35.43
C GLY A 14 -38.65 -2.27 34.00
N GLU A 15 -39.62 -2.84 33.28
CA GLU A 15 -39.45 -3.24 31.88
C GLU A 15 -39.26 -2.03 30.95
N HIS A 16 -40.05 -0.98 31.14
CA HIS A 16 -39.86 0.30 30.44
C HIS A 16 -38.48 0.91 30.71
N ASP A 17 -38.02 0.90 31.97
CA ASP A 17 -36.70 1.43 32.34
C ASP A 17 -35.57 0.60 31.69
N THR A 18 -35.71 -0.72 31.61
CA THR A 18 -34.74 -1.58 30.88
C THR A 18 -34.73 -1.30 29.38
N GLN A 19 -35.88 -1.05 28.76
CA GLN A 19 -35.96 -0.67 27.35
C GLN A 19 -35.31 0.69 27.09
N VAL A 20 -35.49 1.65 27.99
CA VAL A 20 -34.85 2.98 27.91
C VAL A 20 -33.33 2.86 28.01
N ILE A 21 -32.81 2.04 28.94
CA ILE A 21 -31.37 1.79 29.08
C ILE A 21 -30.81 1.14 27.82
N TYR A 22 -31.50 0.12 27.30
CA TYR A 22 -31.08 -0.55 26.06
C TYR A 22 -31.04 0.42 24.87
N GLU A 23 -32.08 1.24 24.69
CA GLU A 23 -32.14 2.24 23.62
C GLU A 23 -31.03 3.30 23.77
N ARG A 24 -30.73 3.72 25.01
CA ARG A 24 -29.62 4.63 25.31
C ARG A 24 -28.28 4.04 24.88
N LEU A 25 -27.99 2.81 25.27
CA LEU A 25 -26.77 2.09 24.88
C LEU A 25 -26.69 1.91 23.36
N ARG A 26 -27.81 1.62 22.70
CA ARG A 26 -27.86 1.53 21.23
C ARG A 26 -27.47 2.85 20.58
N ARG A 27 -27.94 3.98 21.11
CA ARG A 27 -27.65 5.32 20.59
C ARG A 27 -26.22 5.77 20.88
N GLU A 28 -25.68 5.41 22.04
CA GLU A 28 -24.28 5.64 22.40
C GLU A 28 -23.35 4.91 21.44
N LYS A 29 -23.58 3.61 21.23
CA LYS A 29 -22.84 2.83 20.23
C LYS A 29 -22.95 3.41 18.82
N ALA A 30 -24.13 3.90 18.44
CA ALA A 30 -24.30 4.57 17.15
C ALA A 30 -23.49 5.87 17.06
N ALA A 31 -23.39 6.64 18.14
CA ALA A 31 -22.58 7.86 18.20
C ALA A 31 -21.08 7.54 18.04
N ASP A 32 -20.60 6.45 18.66
CA ASP A 32 -19.20 6.01 18.51
C ASP A 32 -18.86 5.71 17.05
N TYR A 33 -19.77 5.06 16.31
CA TYR A 33 -19.56 4.80 14.88
C TYR A 33 -19.46 6.08 14.06
N TYR A 34 -20.23 7.13 14.38
CA TYR A 34 -20.08 8.43 13.71
C TYR A 34 -18.71 9.07 13.98
N THR A 35 -18.21 8.97 15.21
CA THR A 35 -16.86 9.45 15.56
C THR A 35 -15.78 8.74 14.77
N VAL A 36 -15.90 7.41 14.62
CA VAL A 36 -14.97 6.60 13.81
C VAL A 36 -15.05 6.99 12.34
N LEU A 37 -16.26 7.16 11.77
CA LEU A 37 -16.39 7.60 10.38
C LEU A 37 -15.75 8.98 10.16
N GLN A 38 -15.90 9.89 11.13
CA GLN A 38 -15.35 11.24 11.06
C GLN A 38 -13.81 11.26 11.09
N SER A 39 -13.16 10.33 11.80
CA SER A 39 -11.69 10.24 11.82
C SER A 39 -11.10 9.60 10.57
N LEU A 40 -11.87 8.78 9.85
CA LEU A 40 -11.41 8.07 8.65
C LEU A 40 -11.58 8.88 7.36
N VAL A 41 -12.47 9.87 7.33
CA VAL A 41 -12.77 10.66 6.12
C VAL A 41 -12.03 12.00 6.18
N PRO A 42 -11.09 12.27 5.25
CA PRO A 42 -10.21 13.44 5.30
C PRO A 42 -10.92 14.81 5.21
N THR A 43 -12.14 14.85 4.65
CA THR A 43 -12.87 16.09 4.38
C THR A 43 -13.82 16.52 5.50
N LEU A 44 -13.90 15.75 6.60
CA LEU A 44 -14.84 15.99 7.67
C LEU A 44 -14.23 16.78 8.83
N PHE A 45 -14.76 17.99 9.08
CA PHE A 45 -14.45 18.78 10.27
C PHE A 45 -15.17 18.23 11.51
N PRO A 46 -14.63 18.44 12.74
CA PRO A 46 -15.18 17.89 13.99
C PRO A 46 -16.64 18.28 14.31
N LYS A 47 -17.20 19.30 13.65
CA LYS A 47 -18.59 19.77 13.83
C LYS A 47 -19.55 19.33 12.71
N ALA A 48 -19.18 18.36 11.89
CA ALA A 48 -20.03 17.88 10.80
C ALA A 48 -21.35 17.27 11.32
N THR A 49 -22.46 17.54 10.64
CA THR A 49 -23.75 16.92 10.96
C THR A 49 -23.75 15.43 10.58
N ARG A 50 -24.57 14.61 11.24
CA ARG A 50 -24.65 13.16 10.95
C ARG A 50 -24.92 12.84 9.47
N SER A 51 -25.81 13.61 8.85
CA SER A 51 -26.11 13.47 7.42
C SER A 51 -24.88 13.80 6.56
N LYS A 52 -24.13 14.85 6.91
CA LYS A 52 -22.92 15.23 6.20
C LYS A 52 -21.82 14.19 6.35
N ILE A 53 -21.66 13.61 7.54
CA ILE A 53 -20.71 12.51 7.79
C ILE A 53 -20.99 11.38 6.81
N VAL A 54 -22.22 10.88 6.75
CA VAL A 54 -22.61 9.76 5.86
C VAL A 54 -22.42 10.12 4.39
N GLU A 55 -22.82 11.32 3.98
CA GLU A 55 -22.67 11.79 2.59
C GLU A 55 -21.20 11.86 2.14
N GLU A 56 -20.33 12.47 2.96
CA GLU A 56 -18.90 12.53 2.67
C GLU A 56 -18.25 11.14 2.72
N THR A 57 -18.66 10.26 3.64
CA THR A 57 -18.18 8.87 3.67
C THR A 57 -18.52 8.15 2.37
N ILE A 58 -19.76 8.25 1.87
CA ILE A 58 -20.15 7.62 0.60
C ILE A 58 -19.34 8.19 -0.57
N ARG A 59 -19.16 9.51 -0.61
CA ARG A 59 -18.34 10.17 -1.63
C ARG A 59 -16.89 9.68 -1.59
N TYR A 60 -16.33 9.54 -0.38
CA TYR A 60 -14.95 9.10 -0.20
C TYR A 60 -14.75 7.64 -0.59
N ILE A 61 -15.69 6.75 -0.25
CA ILE A 61 -15.66 5.35 -0.71
C ILE A 61 -15.62 5.28 -2.24
N LYS A 62 -16.52 6.00 -2.93
CA LYS A 62 -16.55 6.05 -4.40
C LYS A 62 -15.25 6.60 -4.99
N HIS A 63 -14.66 7.61 -4.35
CA HIS A 63 -13.37 8.14 -4.76
C HIS A 63 -12.25 7.09 -4.64
N LEU A 64 -12.19 6.36 -3.52
CA LEU A 64 -11.20 5.30 -3.31
C LEU A 64 -11.39 4.13 -4.28
N GLU A 65 -12.62 3.70 -4.53
CA GLU A 65 -12.94 2.67 -5.53
C GLU A 65 -12.47 3.10 -6.93
N GLY A 66 -12.77 4.33 -7.34
CA GLY A 66 -12.29 4.87 -8.62
C GLY A 66 -10.77 4.96 -8.69
N LYS A 67 -10.11 5.38 -7.61
CA LYS A 67 -8.64 5.42 -7.52
C LYS A 67 -8.03 4.02 -7.61
N LEU A 68 -8.63 3.02 -6.97
CA LEU A 68 -8.19 1.63 -7.06
C LEU A 68 -8.29 1.11 -8.50
N GLU A 69 -9.40 1.35 -9.18
CA GLU A 69 -9.55 0.92 -10.58
C GLU A 69 -8.57 1.65 -11.51
N PHE A 70 -8.35 2.95 -11.31
CA PHE A 70 -7.33 3.71 -12.04
C PHE A 70 -5.91 3.16 -11.84
N LEU A 71 -5.56 2.80 -10.59
CA LEU A 71 -4.25 2.21 -10.28
C LEU A 71 -4.11 0.80 -10.84
N LYS A 72 -5.15 -0.04 -10.77
CA LYS A 72 -5.16 -1.37 -11.39
C LYS A 72 -5.04 -1.31 -12.91
N GLN A 73 -5.68 -0.32 -13.56
CA GLN A 73 -5.58 -0.12 -15.00
C GLN A 73 -4.17 0.32 -15.40
N GLN A 74 -3.55 1.23 -14.64
CA GLN A 74 -2.14 1.57 -14.85
C GLN A 74 -1.22 0.36 -14.65
N GLN A 75 -1.50 -0.50 -13.67
CA GLN A 75 -0.75 -1.74 -13.48
C GLN A 75 -0.96 -2.75 -14.63
N ARG A 76 -2.08 -2.66 -15.37
CA ARG A 76 -2.34 -3.47 -16.57
C ARG A 76 -1.70 -2.90 -17.84
N VAL A 77 -1.25 -1.65 -17.85
CA VAL A 77 -0.45 -1.07 -18.95
C VAL A 77 1.02 -1.36 -18.68
N GLU A 78 1.33 -2.64 -18.79
CA GLU A 78 2.58 -3.28 -19.16
C GLU A 78 2.36 -4.73 -18.70
N PRO A 79 2.13 -5.69 -19.62
CA PRO A 79 2.56 -7.02 -19.28
C PRO A 79 4.05 -6.86 -19.01
N ALA A 80 4.43 -6.86 -17.72
CA ALA A 80 5.73 -7.30 -17.32
C ALA A 80 5.87 -8.65 -18.02
N GLN A 81 6.50 -8.63 -19.20
CA GLN A 81 6.92 -9.84 -19.83
C GLN A 81 7.69 -10.54 -18.72
N PRO A 82 7.40 -11.81 -18.40
CA PRO A 82 8.36 -12.56 -17.61
C PRO A 82 9.69 -12.29 -18.30
N ILE A 83 10.64 -11.68 -17.57
CA ILE A 83 11.97 -11.41 -18.10
C ILE A 83 12.41 -12.75 -18.64
N GLN A 84 12.31 -12.90 -19.96
CA GLN A 84 12.90 -14.03 -20.62
C GLN A 84 14.36 -13.72 -20.47
N LEU A 85 14.98 -14.33 -19.46
CA LEU A 85 16.41 -14.55 -19.44
C LEU A 85 16.68 -15.40 -20.68
N THR A 86 16.68 -14.78 -21.86
CA THR A 86 17.25 -15.38 -23.04
C THR A 86 18.70 -15.53 -22.66
N GLN A 87 19.09 -16.76 -22.39
CA GLN A 87 20.44 -17.15 -22.06
C GLN A 87 21.29 -16.90 -23.32
N ARG A 88 21.61 -15.63 -23.54
CA ARG A 88 22.50 -15.20 -24.58
C ARG A 88 23.89 -15.28 -23.97
N ASN A 89 24.74 -16.02 -24.66
CA ASN A 89 26.13 -16.31 -24.33
C ASN A 89 27.00 -15.03 -24.25
N ARG A 90 26.73 -14.17 -23.26
CA ARG A 90 27.49 -12.97 -22.92
C ARG A 90 27.66 -12.88 -21.41
N THR A 91 28.84 -12.41 -21.04
CA THR A 91 29.47 -12.46 -19.71
C THR A 91 28.88 -11.49 -18.68
N SER A 92 28.06 -10.54 -19.10
CA SER A 92 27.30 -9.65 -18.22
C SER A 92 26.03 -9.16 -18.93
N THR A 93 24.86 -9.18 -18.27
CA THR A 93 23.62 -8.59 -18.79
C THR A 93 23.01 -7.64 -17.76
N VAL A 94 22.41 -6.54 -18.21
CA VAL A 94 21.70 -5.58 -17.37
C VAL A 94 20.39 -5.21 -18.06
N ASP A 95 19.30 -5.72 -17.51
CA ASP A 95 17.92 -5.46 -17.90
C ASP A 95 17.26 -4.51 -16.90
N LEU A 96 16.31 -3.70 -17.39
CA LEU A 96 15.68 -2.64 -16.61
C LEU A 96 14.17 -2.68 -16.79
N ALA A 97 13.45 -2.47 -15.69
CA ALA A 97 12.01 -2.21 -15.71
C ALA A 97 11.71 -0.94 -14.90
N VAL A 98 10.99 0.00 -15.51
CA VAL A 98 10.64 1.27 -14.87
C VAL A 98 9.17 1.24 -14.46
N SER A 99 8.89 1.53 -13.19
CA SER A 99 7.54 1.62 -12.62
C SER A 99 7.39 2.94 -11.87
N GLY A 100 6.77 3.92 -12.51
CA GLY A 100 6.61 5.27 -11.94
C GLY A 100 7.96 5.94 -11.70
N ASN A 101 8.34 6.06 -10.43
CA ASN A 101 9.60 6.63 -9.94
C ASN A 101 10.57 5.58 -9.37
N MET A 102 10.22 4.30 -9.50
CA MET A 102 11.07 3.17 -9.12
C MET A 102 11.60 2.48 -10.37
N THR A 103 12.89 2.16 -10.36
CA THR A 103 13.55 1.38 -11.40
C THR A 103 14.05 0.08 -10.81
N LEU A 104 13.67 -1.03 -11.44
CA LEU A 104 14.20 -2.35 -11.16
C LEU A 104 15.34 -2.65 -12.15
N PHE A 105 16.53 -2.86 -11.61
CA PHE A 105 17.72 -3.29 -12.33
C PHE A 105 17.89 -4.79 -12.10
N ALA A 106 17.72 -5.59 -13.15
CA ALA A 106 18.03 -7.01 -13.13
C ALA A 106 19.35 -7.24 -13.87
N MET A 107 20.36 -7.74 -13.20
CA MET A 107 21.69 -7.90 -13.77
C MET A 107 22.27 -9.27 -13.47
N SER A 108 23.05 -9.80 -14.40
CA SER A 108 23.80 -11.04 -14.24
C SER A 108 25.25 -10.79 -14.59
N PHE A 109 26.16 -11.29 -13.76
CA PHE A 109 27.60 -11.16 -13.97
C PHE A 109 28.31 -12.47 -13.64
N THR A 110 29.47 -12.69 -14.24
CA THR A 110 30.39 -13.73 -13.75
C THR A 110 30.82 -13.42 -12.31
N SER A 111 30.72 -14.42 -11.44
CA SER A 111 31.07 -14.30 -10.01
C SER A 111 32.54 -13.96 -9.85
N ARG A 112 32.82 -12.83 -9.19
CA ARG A 112 34.17 -12.35 -8.90
C ARG A 112 34.18 -11.64 -7.53
N PRO A 113 35.31 -11.70 -6.79
CA PRO A 113 35.44 -10.94 -5.55
C PRO A 113 35.17 -9.45 -5.78
N GLY A 114 34.35 -8.84 -4.90
CA GLY A 114 34.05 -7.40 -4.94
C GLY A 114 33.00 -6.97 -5.98
N LEU A 115 32.40 -7.90 -6.74
CA LEU A 115 31.36 -7.58 -7.72
C LEU A 115 30.20 -6.77 -7.11
N LEU A 116 29.64 -7.26 -6.00
CA LEU A 116 28.53 -6.57 -5.32
C LEU A 116 28.92 -5.14 -4.93
N CYS A 117 30.12 -4.96 -4.38
CA CYS A 117 30.61 -3.66 -3.95
C CYS A 117 30.69 -2.70 -5.14
N ARG A 118 31.18 -3.17 -6.30
CA ARG A 118 31.23 -2.36 -7.54
C ARG A 118 29.82 -1.99 -8.00
N VAL A 119 28.87 -2.93 -7.95
CA VAL A 119 27.48 -2.68 -8.32
C VAL A 119 26.86 -1.62 -7.41
N LEU A 120 26.95 -1.79 -6.09
CA LEU A 120 26.41 -0.83 -5.12
C LEU A 120 27.09 0.55 -5.22
N GLN A 121 28.40 0.57 -5.51
CA GLN A 121 29.15 1.80 -5.73
C GLN A 121 28.62 2.60 -6.94
N VAL A 122 28.16 1.94 -8.00
CA VAL A 122 27.51 2.65 -9.13
C VAL A 122 26.26 3.38 -8.65
N PHE A 123 25.40 2.71 -7.87
CA PHE A 123 24.19 3.36 -7.33
C PHE A 123 24.53 4.52 -6.38
N GLU A 124 25.56 4.37 -5.54
CA GLU A 124 26.04 5.43 -4.66
C GLU A 124 26.60 6.63 -5.46
N THR A 125 27.36 6.38 -6.54
CA THR A 125 27.93 7.42 -7.40
C THR A 125 26.86 8.28 -8.08
N HIS A 126 25.73 7.66 -8.44
CA HIS A 126 24.59 8.34 -9.05
C HIS A 126 23.56 8.85 -8.04
N PHE A 127 23.84 8.76 -6.73
CA PHE A 127 22.91 9.15 -5.66
C PHE A 127 21.52 8.51 -5.81
N ALA A 128 21.48 7.25 -6.25
CA ALA A 128 20.25 6.50 -6.39
C ALA A 128 19.87 5.87 -5.03
N ASP A 129 18.68 6.20 -4.54
CA ASP A 129 18.17 5.64 -3.28
C ASP A 129 17.77 4.17 -3.50
N VAL A 130 18.64 3.26 -3.09
CA VAL A 130 18.40 1.82 -3.20
C VAL A 130 17.39 1.38 -2.14
N LEU A 131 16.25 0.87 -2.59
CA LEU A 131 15.16 0.40 -1.73
C LEU A 131 15.33 -1.07 -1.36
N THR A 132 15.71 -1.90 -2.32
CA THR A 132 15.96 -3.33 -2.10
C THR A 132 17.07 -3.83 -3.03
N ALA A 133 17.91 -4.74 -2.53
CA ALA A 133 18.89 -5.44 -3.34
C ALA A 133 18.85 -6.93 -2.99
N THR A 134 18.67 -7.79 -3.98
CA THR A 134 18.69 -9.25 -3.82
C THR A 134 19.81 -9.83 -4.67
N ILE A 135 20.52 -10.80 -4.11
CA ILE A 135 21.65 -11.46 -4.78
C ILE A 135 21.38 -12.95 -4.74
N VAL A 136 21.49 -13.58 -5.90
CA VAL A 136 21.43 -15.03 -6.05
C VAL A 136 22.69 -15.44 -6.80
N SER A 137 23.54 -16.23 -6.16
CA SER A 137 24.71 -16.80 -6.81
C SER A 137 24.40 -18.23 -7.23
N ALA A 138 24.45 -18.50 -8.54
CA ALA A 138 24.25 -19.82 -9.12
C ALA A 138 25.52 -20.20 -9.89
N SER A 139 26.26 -21.19 -9.37
CA SER A 139 27.54 -21.64 -9.94
C SER A 139 28.52 -20.48 -10.17
N ASP A 140 28.73 -20.08 -11.42
CA ASP A 140 29.67 -19.05 -11.84
C ASP A 140 29.01 -17.70 -12.13
N ILE A 141 27.69 -17.58 -11.99
CA ILE A 141 26.92 -16.39 -12.29
C ILE A 141 26.25 -15.86 -11.03
N SER A 142 26.45 -14.58 -10.75
CA SER A 142 25.73 -13.84 -9.73
C SER A 142 24.64 -13.02 -10.39
N CYS A 143 23.39 -13.38 -10.12
CA CYS A 143 22.22 -12.60 -10.46
C CYS A 143 21.95 -11.60 -9.33
N ILE A 144 21.88 -10.33 -9.67
CA ILE A 144 21.61 -9.24 -8.74
C ILE A 144 20.37 -8.52 -9.23
N THR A 145 19.41 -8.29 -8.34
CA THR A 145 18.27 -7.42 -8.61
C THR A 145 18.29 -6.27 -7.64
N VAL A 146 18.28 -5.04 -8.16
CA VAL A 146 18.28 -3.82 -7.36
C VAL A 146 17.05 -3.01 -7.71
N THR A 147 16.24 -2.68 -6.70
CA THR A 147 15.15 -1.71 -6.84
C THR A 147 15.64 -0.39 -6.27
N ALA A 148 15.67 0.66 -7.09
CA ALA A 148 16.09 1.99 -6.68
C ALA A 148 15.03 3.03 -7.04
N TRP A 149 14.99 4.11 -6.29
CA TRP A 149 14.22 5.30 -6.62
C TRP A 149 15.03 6.20 -7.55
N GLU A 150 14.46 6.56 -8.69
CA GLU A 150 15.22 7.26 -9.72
C GLU A 150 14.40 8.27 -10.54
N VAL A 151 15.04 9.40 -10.84
CA VAL A 151 14.55 10.40 -11.80
C VAL A 151 15.13 10.06 -13.18
N GLY A 152 14.26 9.80 -14.16
CA GLY A 152 14.55 9.07 -15.41
C GLY A 152 15.82 9.43 -16.21
N ALA A 153 16.40 10.62 -16.08
CA ALA A 153 17.66 10.99 -16.74
C ALA A 153 18.92 10.29 -16.17
N SER A 154 18.81 9.73 -14.96
CA SER A 154 19.89 9.00 -14.30
C SER A 154 19.97 7.53 -14.79
N VAL A 155 18.84 6.95 -15.23
CA VAL A 155 18.70 5.51 -15.49
C VAL A 155 19.69 5.04 -16.54
N ASP A 156 19.82 5.80 -17.63
CA ASP A 156 20.71 5.48 -18.74
C ASP A 156 22.19 5.57 -18.35
N ARG A 157 22.53 6.44 -17.38
CA ARG A 157 23.90 6.59 -16.87
C ARG A 157 24.25 5.41 -15.97
N ILE A 158 23.36 5.05 -15.05
CA ILE A 158 23.51 3.87 -14.19
C ILE A 158 23.64 2.62 -15.06
N LYS A 159 22.77 2.43 -16.06
CA LYS A 159 22.84 1.29 -16.98
C LYS A 159 24.20 1.20 -17.68
N ARG A 160 24.70 2.33 -18.19
CA ARG A 160 25.99 2.39 -18.89
C ARG A 160 27.13 1.95 -17.98
N ASP A 161 27.16 2.44 -16.75
CA ASP A 161 28.23 2.14 -15.81
C ASP A 161 28.15 0.69 -15.30
N LEU A 162 26.94 0.15 -15.10
CA LEU A 162 26.75 -1.27 -14.78
C LEU A 162 27.20 -2.19 -15.93
N MET A 163 27.00 -1.79 -17.18
CA MET A 163 27.47 -2.54 -18.36
C MET A 163 29.00 -2.48 -18.51
N ALA A 164 29.69 -1.58 -17.80
CA ALA A 164 31.15 -1.45 -17.80
C ALA A 164 31.84 -2.25 -16.68
N ILE A 165 31.09 -2.92 -15.81
CA ILE A 165 31.60 -3.74 -14.69
C ILE A 165 32.20 -5.05 -15.18
#